data_AF-A0AAD2GDR5-F1
#
_entry.id   AF-A0AAD2GDR5-F1
#
_cell.length_a   1.000
_cell.length_b   1.000
_cell.length_c   1.000
_cell.angle_alpha   90.00
_cell.angle_beta   90.00
_cell.angle_gamma   90.00
#
_symmetry.space_group_name_H-M   'P 1'
#
loop_
_entity.id
_entity.type
_entity.pdbx_description
1 polymer ?
#
loop_
_entity_poly.entity_id
_entity_poly.type
_entity_poly.pdbx_seq_one_letter_code
_entity_poly.pdbx_strand_id
1 'polypeptide(L)'
;MQVQQHAKHHLDELALPQVAKTPKEAIVGPTLAEQKDNLKDWHSKSSSGVGSLYSRKRKRSEMPKSSSEKNNSTITANTSFDHAMGTFLASGCCVIPNSVLPPYFVKEALEKATDDLSLLEAQVANLKQQAIAQENPNLLAQVGRGDFREILHRDGGRRDVRFQLDRFPFTARGLVYNPIVYPLVQALLGCNSSGGEDEICLLYAGVMWAKPNESDDRTTTTTTTTATTSCEDGPQKWHADGGHLFDHVHLPPHCINVFYPLVNLTSDNGPTEFVPGSHRLGCFDSTSNNEHFGLTCDAGGAILFDYRIKHRGAFNQTKEARPILYLAYCKPFYKDTGNARSELSVFHRDQKTTSIRSPPWVSRMLIGAAETMGSGFTNEDLPESSKDDSETTTSATVLPGSGERWVLFRMNVELPNENGEDEAKTITVYHGDIASEVSSRFCKEQGLDESFVPVLAGAIQQQMDTVTT
;
A
#
# COMPACT_ATOMS: atom_id res chain seq x y z
N MET A 1 -10.23 -11.07 31.17
CA MET A 1 -10.31 -12.54 31.03
C MET A 1 -11.47 -12.99 30.13
N GLN A 2 -12.73 -12.59 30.38
CA GLN A 2 -13.87 -13.00 29.53
C GLN A 2 -13.79 -12.53 28.06
N VAL A 3 -13.25 -11.34 27.80
CA VAL A 3 -13.11 -10.79 26.43
C VAL A 3 -12.09 -11.57 25.58
N GLN A 4 -10.96 -11.96 26.17
CA GLN A 4 -9.96 -12.81 25.50
C GLN A 4 -10.48 -14.22 25.21
N GLN A 5 -11.34 -14.77 26.08
CA GLN A 5 -12.00 -16.06 25.83
C GLN A 5 -12.99 -15.98 24.66
N HIS A 6 -13.76 -14.89 24.53
CA HIS A 6 -14.69 -14.70 23.42
C HIS A 6 -13.99 -14.52 22.06
N ALA A 7 -12.89 -13.76 22.02
CA ALA A 7 -12.09 -13.59 20.80
C ALA A 7 -11.42 -14.90 20.35
N LYS A 8 -10.94 -15.72 21.31
CA LYS A 8 -10.39 -17.05 21.05
C LYS A 8 -11.44 -18.01 20.48
N HIS A 9 -12.65 -18.01 21.03
CA HIS A 9 -13.76 -18.83 20.52
C HIS A 9 -14.16 -18.48 19.08
N HIS A 10 -14.05 -17.21 18.67
CA HIS A 10 -14.37 -16.79 17.30
C HIS A 10 -13.32 -17.23 16.27
N LEU A 11 -12.04 -17.29 16.67
CA LEU A 11 -10.94 -17.80 15.84
C LEU A 11 -10.99 -19.32 15.71
N ASP A 12 -11.45 -20.04 16.74
CA ASP A 12 -11.64 -21.50 16.70
C ASP A 12 -12.84 -21.91 15.82
N GLU A 13 -13.83 -21.02 15.60
CA GLU A 13 -14.93 -21.24 14.65
C GLU A 13 -14.52 -21.11 13.18
N LEU A 14 -13.47 -20.33 12.89
CA LEU A 14 -12.85 -20.24 11.58
C LEU A 14 -11.83 -21.39 11.51
N ALA A 15 -12.13 -22.47 10.79
CA ALA A 15 -11.23 -23.60 10.61
C ALA A 15 -9.98 -23.23 9.77
N LEU A 16 -9.20 -22.24 10.22
CA LEU A 16 -8.00 -21.74 9.57
C LEU A 16 -6.91 -22.81 9.61
N PRO A 17 -6.06 -22.88 8.58
CA PRO A 17 -4.87 -23.71 8.61
C PRO A 17 -3.98 -23.43 9.82
N GLN A 18 -3.08 -24.36 10.11
CA GLN A 18 -2.06 -24.17 11.13
C GLN A 18 -1.16 -22.99 10.77
N VAL A 19 -0.73 -22.26 11.80
CA VAL A 19 0.23 -21.16 11.67
C VAL A 19 1.57 -21.73 11.19
N ALA A 20 2.21 -21.08 10.22
CA ALA A 20 3.54 -21.44 9.75
C ALA A 20 4.56 -21.32 10.89
N LYS A 21 5.34 -22.38 11.11
CA LYS A 21 6.40 -22.46 12.13
C LYS A 21 7.79 -22.26 11.54
N THR A 22 7.92 -22.44 10.23
CA THR A 22 9.18 -22.30 9.51
C THR A 22 9.01 -21.40 8.28
N PRO A 23 10.09 -20.75 7.79
CA PRO A 23 10.02 -19.99 6.54
C PRO A 23 9.48 -20.79 5.35
N LYS A 24 9.78 -22.10 5.30
CA LYS A 24 9.33 -22.98 4.21
C LYS A 24 7.82 -23.15 4.18
N GLU A 25 7.17 -23.15 5.33
CA GLU A 25 5.71 -23.25 5.45
C GLU A 25 4.99 -21.95 5.05
N ALA A 26 5.72 -20.82 4.99
CA ALA A 26 5.19 -19.55 4.52
C ALA A 26 5.36 -19.36 2.99
N ILE A 27 6.02 -20.29 2.29
CA ILE A 27 6.20 -20.24 0.84
C ILE A 27 4.90 -20.66 0.15
N VAL A 28 4.36 -19.75 -0.66
CA VAL A 28 3.11 -19.91 -1.40
C VAL A 28 3.29 -19.41 -2.84
N GLY A 29 2.20 -19.36 -3.59
CA GLY A 29 2.19 -18.84 -4.95
C GLY A 29 1.87 -19.91 -6.00
N PRO A 30 1.85 -19.53 -7.28
CA PRO A 30 1.55 -20.46 -8.35
C PRO A 30 2.62 -21.54 -8.49
N THR A 31 2.20 -22.77 -8.74
CA THR A 31 3.08 -23.89 -9.06
C THR A 31 3.79 -23.69 -10.40
N LEU A 32 4.89 -24.41 -10.65
CA LEU A 32 5.57 -24.38 -11.95
C LEU A 32 4.66 -24.75 -13.12
N ALA A 33 3.64 -25.58 -12.90
CA ALA A 33 2.65 -25.91 -13.92
C ALA A 33 1.72 -24.72 -14.22
N GLU A 34 1.23 -24.05 -13.17
CA GLU A 34 0.37 -22.86 -13.31
C GLU A 34 1.10 -21.68 -13.96
N GLN A 35 2.40 -21.55 -13.69
CA GLN A 35 3.25 -20.56 -14.36
C GLN A 35 3.40 -20.83 -15.87
N LYS A 36 3.45 -22.11 -16.29
CA LYS A 36 3.54 -22.50 -17.71
C LYS A 36 2.24 -22.28 -18.48
N ASP A 37 1.10 -22.32 -17.79
CA ASP A 37 -0.22 -22.03 -18.38
C ASP A 37 -0.51 -20.52 -18.49
N ASN A 38 0.53 -19.67 -18.44
CA ASN A 38 0.47 -18.21 -18.46
C ASN A 38 -0.42 -17.58 -17.36
N LEU A 39 -0.69 -18.32 -16.27
CA LEU A 39 -1.45 -17.85 -15.10
C LEU A 39 -2.79 -17.18 -15.44
N LYS A 40 -3.40 -17.51 -16.61
CA LYS A 40 -4.63 -16.85 -17.11
C LYS A 40 -5.80 -16.91 -16.13
N ASP A 41 -5.69 -17.71 -15.08
CA ASP A 41 -6.77 -18.17 -14.23
C ASP A 41 -6.29 -18.56 -12.81
N TRP A 42 -5.16 -18.01 -12.32
CA TRP A 42 -4.60 -18.45 -11.01
C TRP A 42 -5.63 -18.35 -9.88
N HIS A 43 -6.46 -17.30 -9.89
CA HIS A 43 -7.52 -17.08 -8.92
C HIS A 43 -8.88 -17.65 -9.33
N SER A 44 -9.14 -17.94 -10.61
CA SER A 44 -10.46 -18.38 -11.10
C SER A 44 -10.74 -19.87 -10.87
N LYS A 45 -9.70 -20.66 -10.55
CA LYS A 45 -9.85 -22.04 -10.07
C LYS A 45 -10.21 -22.13 -8.59
N SER A 46 -10.20 -21.01 -7.85
CA SER A 46 -10.58 -21.00 -6.43
C SER A 46 -12.07 -21.31 -6.30
N SER A 47 -12.39 -22.30 -5.46
CA SER A 47 -13.78 -22.57 -5.12
C SER A 47 -14.31 -21.38 -4.31
N SER A 48 -15.51 -20.93 -4.63
CA SER A 48 -16.24 -19.79 -4.05
C SER A 48 -16.56 -19.89 -2.53
N GLY A 49 -15.80 -20.68 -1.77
CA GLY A 49 -16.09 -21.08 -0.40
C GLY A 49 -15.44 -20.23 0.71
N VAL A 50 -14.37 -19.48 0.46
CA VAL A 50 -13.60 -18.85 1.57
C VAL A 50 -14.16 -17.48 1.96
N GLY A 51 -14.77 -16.73 1.04
CA GLY A 51 -15.51 -15.50 1.34
C GLY A 51 -16.74 -15.72 2.24
N SER A 52 -17.18 -16.99 2.40
CA SER A 52 -18.29 -17.35 3.30
C SER A 52 -17.89 -17.46 4.77
N LEU A 53 -16.59 -17.50 5.12
CA LEU A 53 -16.14 -17.66 6.51
C LEU A 53 -16.46 -16.45 7.38
N TYR A 54 -16.64 -15.25 6.79
CA TYR A 54 -16.95 -14.02 7.51
C TYR A 54 -18.34 -13.43 7.20
N SER A 55 -19.09 -14.01 6.25
CA SER A 55 -20.44 -13.56 5.89
C SER A 55 -21.49 -14.54 6.43
N ARG A 56 -21.95 -14.35 7.67
CA ARG A 56 -23.20 -14.95 8.13
C ARG A 56 -24.38 -14.03 7.79
N LYS A 57 -25.15 -14.39 6.75
CA LYS A 57 -26.55 -13.98 6.64
C LYS A 57 -27.28 -14.39 7.93
N ARG A 58 -27.92 -13.42 8.60
CA ARG A 58 -28.85 -13.67 9.72
C ARG A 58 -29.93 -14.66 9.26
N LYS A 59 -29.86 -15.91 9.74
CA LYS A 59 -30.98 -16.86 9.62
C LYS A 59 -31.84 -16.75 10.88
N ARG A 60 -33.08 -16.30 10.70
CA ARG A 60 -34.12 -16.29 11.73
C ARG A 60 -34.45 -17.74 12.12
N SER A 61 -34.68 -17.94 13.41
CA SER A 61 -34.89 -19.20 14.11
C SER A 61 -36.06 -20.04 13.59
N GLU A 62 -35.82 -21.33 13.38
CA GLU A 62 -36.81 -22.41 13.59
C GLU A 62 -36.09 -23.76 13.77
N MET A 63 -36.53 -24.55 14.76
CA MET A 63 -35.95 -25.83 15.22
C MET A 63 -36.71 -27.04 14.64
N PRO A 64 -36.22 -28.30 14.78
CA PRO A 64 -35.81 -29.11 13.62
C PRO A 64 -36.77 -30.27 13.28
N LYS A 65 -36.55 -30.89 12.11
CA LYS A 65 -36.95 -32.28 11.84
C LYS A 65 -35.80 -33.08 11.23
N SER A 66 -35.72 -34.31 11.70
CA SER A 66 -34.70 -35.33 11.43
C SER A 66 -34.72 -35.87 10.01
N SER A 67 -33.54 -36.01 9.40
CA SER A 67 -33.23 -37.17 8.54
C SER A 67 -31.71 -37.31 8.40
N SER A 68 -31.26 -38.53 8.64
CA SER A 68 -29.89 -38.98 8.53
C SER A 68 -29.49 -39.13 7.06
N GLU A 69 -28.68 -38.22 6.54
CA GLU A 69 -27.90 -38.46 5.32
C GLU A 69 -26.44 -38.14 5.59
N LYS A 70 -25.62 -39.19 5.59
CA LYS A 70 -24.17 -39.11 5.60
C LYS A 70 -23.72 -38.54 4.26
N ASN A 71 -23.66 -37.22 4.14
CA ASN A 71 -22.96 -36.57 3.05
C ASN A 71 -21.45 -36.70 3.31
N ASN A 72 -20.85 -37.73 2.73
CA ASN A 72 -19.43 -37.72 2.39
C ASN A 72 -19.21 -36.59 1.37
N SER A 73 -18.98 -35.37 1.85
CA SER A 73 -18.47 -34.29 1.02
C SER A 73 -17.01 -34.59 0.71
N THR A 74 -16.78 -35.11 -0.49
CA THR A 74 -15.47 -35.22 -1.12
C THR A 74 -14.75 -33.88 -1.00
N ILE A 75 -13.65 -33.84 -0.24
CA ILE A 75 -12.78 -32.68 -0.08
C ILE A 75 -12.26 -32.34 -1.48
N THR A 76 -12.79 -31.28 -2.09
CA THR A 76 -12.31 -30.71 -3.35
C THR A 76 -10.86 -30.27 -3.16
N ALA A 77 -9.99 -30.62 -4.11
CA ALA A 77 -8.56 -30.31 -4.04
C ALA A 77 -8.34 -28.80 -3.87
N ASN A 78 -7.66 -28.39 -2.79
CA ASN A 78 -7.30 -26.99 -2.53
C ASN A 78 -6.35 -26.49 -3.61
N THR A 79 -6.67 -25.38 -4.26
CA THR A 79 -5.78 -24.75 -5.26
C THR A 79 -4.55 -24.12 -4.60
N SER A 80 -3.51 -23.80 -5.38
CA SER A 80 -2.35 -23.06 -4.85
C SER A 80 -2.72 -21.64 -4.39
N PHE A 81 -3.76 -21.05 -4.99
CA PHE A 81 -4.34 -19.78 -4.55
C PHE A 81 -5.05 -19.92 -3.19
N ASP A 82 -5.86 -20.96 -3.00
CA ASP A 82 -6.51 -21.25 -1.71
C ASP A 82 -5.46 -21.52 -0.61
N HIS A 83 -4.36 -22.19 -0.97
CA HIS A 83 -3.22 -22.38 -0.07
C HIS A 83 -2.55 -21.05 0.30
N ALA A 84 -2.35 -20.13 -0.67
CA ALA A 84 -1.78 -18.81 -0.40
C ALA A 84 -2.66 -17.98 0.55
N MET A 85 -3.97 -17.93 0.28
CA MET A 85 -4.95 -17.24 1.13
C MET A 85 -5.02 -17.86 2.53
N GLY A 86 -5.12 -19.19 2.62
CA GLY A 86 -5.16 -19.90 3.90
C GLY A 86 -3.90 -19.68 4.73
N THR A 87 -2.73 -19.73 4.11
CA THR A 87 -1.43 -19.47 4.78
C THR A 87 -1.35 -18.04 5.29
N PHE A 88 -1.75 -17.05 4.48
CA PHE A 88 -1.76 -15.65 4.90
C PHE A 88 -2.74 -15.42 6.06
N LEU A 89 -3.98 -15.89 5.97
CA LEU A 89 -4.96 -15.70 7.03
C LEU A 89 -4.54 -16.41 8.33
N ALA A 90 -3.92 -17.59 8.22
CA ALA A 90 -3.43 -18.33 9.36
C ALA A 90 -2.20 -17.65 10.01
N SER A 91 -1.20 -17.30 9.22
CA SER A 91 0.13 -16.90 9.70
C SER A 91 0.32 -15.39 9.76
N GLY A 92 -0.49 -14.62 9.04
CA GLY A 92 -0.37 -13.17 8.90
C GLY A 92 0.75 -12.73 7.96
N CYS A 93 1.47 -13.66 7.34
CA CYS A 93 2.50 -13.41 6.34
C CYS A 93 2.66 -14.60 5.40
N CYS A 94 3.09 -14.34 4.16
CA CYS A 94 3.51 -15.36 3.20
C CYS A 94 4.53 -14.80 2.20
N VAL A 95 5.23 -15.68 1.51
CA VAL A 95 6.19 -15.31 0.44
C VAL A 95 5.81 -16.00 -0.86
N ILE A 96 5.78 -15.25 -1.94
CA ILE A 96 5.65 -15.73 -3.32
C ILE A 96 7.02 -15.61 -3.97
N PRO A 97 7.77 -16.72 -4.11
CA PRO A 97 9.10 -16.68 -4.68
C PRO A 97 9.03 -16.61 -6.20
N ASN A 98 9.95 -15.87 -6.79
CA ASN A 98 10.20 -15.80 -8.24
C ASN A 98 9.02 -15.30 -9.09
N SER A 99 9.33 -14.79 -10.29
CA SER A 99 8.35 -14.52 -11.36
C SER A 99 7.21 -13.55 -11.01
N VAL A 100 7.32 -12.76 -9.94
CA VAL A 100 6.34 -11.71 -9.60
C VAL A 100 6.66 -10.42 -10.34
N LEU A 101 7.91 -9.96 -10.27
CA LEU A 101 8.43 -8.85 -11.05
C LEU A 101 9.45 -9.34 -12.08
N PRO A 102 9.42 -8.84 -13.33
CA PRO A 102 10.44 -9.16 -14.31
C PRO A 102 11.84 -8.68 -13.86
N PRO A 103 12.92 -9.46 -14.10
CA PRO A 103 14.27 -9.06 -13.69
C PRO A 103 14.73 -7.70 -14.22
N TYR A 104 14.35 -7.34 -15.45
CA TYR A 104 14.67 -6.03 -16.01
C TYR A 104 14.00 -4.89 -15.23
N PHE A 105 12.75 -5.10 -14.78
CA PHE A 105 12.00 -4.11 -14.02
C PHE A 105 12.57 -3.96 -12.60
N VAL A 106 12.99 -5.08 -11.98
CA VAL A 106 13.69 -5.05 -10.69
C VAL A 106 14.96 -4.21 -10.77
N LYS A 107 15.75 -4.41 -11.84
CA LYS A 107 16.95 -3.62 -12.09
C LYS A 107 16.65 -2.13 -12.25
N GLU A 108 15.67 -1.79 -13.08
CA GLU A 108 15.23 -0.41 -13.32
C GLU A 108 14.76 0.28 -12.02
N ALA A 109 13.96 -0.43 -11.21
CA ALA A 109 13.49 0.07 -9.93
C ALA A 109 14.62 0.25 -8.91
N LEU A 110 15.61 -0.65 -8.91
CA LEU A 110 16.80 -0.54 -8.08
C LEU A 110 17.66 0.67 -8.47
N GLU A 111 17.91 0.87 -9.77
CA GLU A 111 18.68 2.01 -10.28
C GLU A 111 18.00 3.33 -9.90
N LYS A 112 16.70 3.48 -10.22
CA LYS A 112 15.94 4.68 -9.85
C LYS A 112 15.92 4.94 -8.36
N ALA A 113 15.69 3.92 -7.53
CA ALA A 113 15.68 4.07 -6.08
C ALA A 113 17.06 4.48 -5.53
N THR A 114 18.13 3.96 -6.12
CA THR A 114 19.51 4.29 -5.73
C THR A 114 19.84 5.75 -6.04
N ASP A 115 19.47 6.22 -7.23
CA ASP A 115 19.64 7.61 -7.64
C ASP A 115 18.84 8.55 -6.73
N ASP A 116 17.59 8.19 -6.44
CA ASP A 116 16.71 8.94 -5.55
C ASP A 116 17.29 9.06 -4.14
N LEU A 117 17.76 7.95 -3.56
CA LEU A 117 18.38 7.97 -2.23
C LEU A 117 19.64 8.84 -2.22
N SER A 118 20.50 8.70 -3.23
CA SER A 118 21.75 9.46 -3.35
C SER A 118 21.48 10.97 -3.43
N LEU A 119 20.47 11.36 -4.22
CA LEU A 119 20.03 12.75 -4.32
C LEU A 119 19.52 13.29 -2.97
N LEU A 120 18.66 12.53 -2.30
CA LEU A 120 18.11 12.92 -1.00
C LEU A 120 19.19 13.04 0.08
N GLU A 121 20.12 12.09 0.14
CA GLU A 121 21.23 12.11 1.10
C GLU A 121 22.15 13.32 0.86
N ALA A 122 22.46 13.64 -0.40
CA ALA A 122 23.20 14.85 -0.76
C ALA A 122 22.45 16.11 -0.33
N GLN A 123 21.14 16.16 -0.52
CA GLN A 123 20.32 17.32 -0.15
C GLN A 123 20.22 17.49 1.38
N VAL A 124 20.07 16.40 2.13
CA VAL A 124 20.09 16.41 3.59
C VAL A 124 21.46 16.88 4.11
N ALA A 125 22.55 16.45 3.47
CA ALA A 125 23.90 16.92 3.81
C ALA A 125 24.07 18.43 3.56
N ASN A 126 23.56 18.94 2.43
CA ASN A 126 23.56 20.37 2.14
C ASN A 126 22.77 21.17 3.18
N LEU A 127 21.58 20.71 3.56
CA LEU A 127 20.78 21.33 4.62
C LEU A 127 21.52 21.34 5.97
N LYS A 128 22.26 20.27 6.28
CA LYS A 128 23.11 20.22 7.48
C LYS A 128 24.18 21.31 7.45
N GLN A 129 24.87 21.49 6.32
CA GLN A 129 25.90 22.51 6.16
C GLN A 129 25.32 23.92 6.27
N GLN A 130 24.15 24.17 5.68
CA GLN A 130 23.43 25.43 5.79
C GLN A 130 23.01 25.73 7.24
N ALA A 131 22.48 24.73 7.94
CA ALA A 131 22.10 24.87 9.35
C ALA A 131 23.28 25.26 10.24
N ILE A 132 24.46 24.67 9.99
CA ILE A 132 25.71 25.00 10.70
C ILE A 132 26.16 26.43 10.35
N ALA A 133 26.21 26.77 9.05
CA ALA A 133 26.66 28.08 8.60
C ALA A 133 25.77 29.24 9.08
N GLN A 134 24.48 28.99 9.28
CA GLN A 134 23.51 29.96 9.78
C GLN A 134 23.35 29.93 11.30
N GLU A 135 24.09 29.07 12.01
CA GLU A 135 23.92 28.83 13.46
C GLU A 135 22.45 28.56 13.84
N ASN A 136 21.74 27.78 13.03
CA ASN A 136 20.31 27.49 13.19
C ASN A 136 20.09 26.14 13.92
N PRO A 137 19.92 26.13 15.25
CA PRO A 137 19.81 24.89 16.02
C PRO A 137 18.54 24.09 15.70
N ASN A 138 17.46 24.75 15.28
CA ASN A 138 16.20 24.09 14.95
C ASN A 138 16.33 23.29 13.65
N LEU A 139 16.93 23.88 12.62
CA LEU A 139 17.20 23.19 11.36
C LEU A 139 18.21 22.05 11.56
N LEU A 140 19.24 22.27 12.38
CA LEU A 140 20.22 21.24 12.70
C LEU A 140 19.59 20.04 13.43
N ALA A 141 18.71 20.30 14.41
CA ALA A 141 17.97 19.25 15.10
C ALA A 141 17.01 18.50 14.16
N GLN A 142 16.36 19.21 13.24
CA GLN A 142 15.50 18.60 12.23
C GLN A 142 16.29 17.67 11.29
N VAL A 143 17.40 18.16 10.73
CA VAL A 143 18.28 17.38 9.86
C VAL A 143 18.86 16.18 10.61
N GLY A 144 19.25 16.36 11.88
CA GLY A 144 19.75 15.27 12.72
C GLY A 144 18.74 14.15 12.97
N ARG A 145 17.44 14.48 13.06
CA ARG A 145 16.36 13.48 13.16
C ARG A 145 16.11 12.74 11.85
N GLY A 146 16.47 13.34 10.72
CA GLY A 146 16.20 12.78 9.39
C GLY A 146 14.72 12.53 9.14
N ASP A 147 13.84 13.41 9.65
CA ASP A 147 12.39 13.33 9.48
C ASP A 147 11.93 14.41 8.49
N PHE A 148 11.91 14.01 7.22
CA PHE A 148 11.39 14.79 6.11
C PHE A 148 10.32 13.99 5.38
N ARG A 149 9.51 14.69 4.61
CA ARG A 149 8.46 14.09 3.78
C ARG A 149 9.01 12.99 2.88
N GLU A 150 10.12 13.28 2.20
CA GLU A 150 10.74 12.40 1.21
C GLU A 150 11.59 11.28 1.84
N ILE A 151 12.27 11.56 2.95
CA ILE A 151 13.19 10.62 3.61
C ILE A 151 12.97 10.65 5.12
N LEU A 152 12.73 9.46 5.69
CA LEU A 152 12.54 9.27 7.11
C LEU A 152 13.58 8.28 7.66
N HIS A 153 14.34 8.69 8.66
CA HIS A 153 15.22 7.80 9.41
C HIS A 153 14.38 6.96 10.37
N ARG A 154 14.64 5.66 10.36
CA ARG A 154 14.00 4.67 11.22
C ARG A 154 15.07 3.97 12.06
N ASP A 155 14.64 3.33 13.13
CA ASP A 155 15.51 2.54 14.00
C ASP A 155 16.16 1.35 13.26
N GLY A 156 17.29 0.89 13.81
CA GLY A 156 18.12 -0.16 13.24
C GLY A 156 18.73 0.22 11.89
N GLY A 157 19.15 1.49 11.75
CA GLY A 157 19.93 1.97 10.60
C GLY A 157 19.13 2.06 9.30
N ARG A 158 17.81 2.25 9.39
CA ARG A 158 16.92 2.24 8.22
C ARG A 158 16.63 3.63 7.69
N ARG A 159 16.43 3.71 6.38
CA ARG A 159 15.95 4.90 5.68
C ARG A 159 14.71 4.51 4.89
N ASP A 160 13.60 5.18 5.16
CA ASP A 160 12.35 4.94 4.47
C ASP A 160 12.08 6.11 3.52
N VAL A 161 12.09 5.84 2.22
CA VAL A 161 12.05 6.84 1.15
C VAL A 161 10.69 6.84 0.47
N ARG A 162 10.06 8.02 0.40
CA ARG A 162 8.85 8.30 -0.38
C ARG A 162 9.08 9.53 -1.25
N PHE A 163 9.79 9.33 -2.35
CA PHE A 163 10.20 10.38 -3.25
C PHE A 163 9.87 9.99 -4.69
N GLN A 164 9.22 10.90 -5.43
CA GLN A 164 8.85 10.71 -6.84
C GLN A 164 8.14 9.37 -7.15
N LEU A 165 7.35 8.87 -6.20
CA LEU A 165 6.60 7.62 -6.37
C LEU A 165 5.42 7.75 -7.34
N ASP A 166 5.16 8.97 -7.80
CA ASP A 166 4.25 9.34 -8.89
C ASP A 166 4.89 9.19 -10.28
N ARG A 167 6.14 8.69 -10.35
CA ARG A 167 6.87 8.44 -11.61
C ARG A 167 7.16 6.96 -11.81
N PHE A 168 7.46 6.61 -13.06
CA PHE A 168 8.04 5.30 -13.39
C PHE A 168 9.37 5.10 -12.64
N PRO A 169 9.68 3.89 -12.15
CA PRO A 169 8.92 2.64 -12.28
C PRO A 169 7.84 2.44 -11.21
N PHE A 170 7.74 3.30 -10.20
CA PHE A 170 6.84 3.12 -9.05
C PHE A 170 5.34 3.25 -9.38
N THR A 171 5.00 3.84 -10.53
CA THR A 171 3.63 3.90 -11.06
C THR A 171 3.30 2.83 -12.09
N ALA A 172 4.24 1.94 -12.40
CA ALA A 172 4.02 0.89 -13.40
C ALA A 172 2.80 0.03 -13.06
N ARG A 173 1.92 -0.19 -14.04
CA ARG A 173 0.67 -0.92 -13.83
C ARG A 173 0.92 -2.37 -13.41
N GLY A 174 1.93 -3.03 -13.96
CA GLY A 174 2.33 -4.39 -13.61
C GLY A 174 2.88 -4.51 -12.19
N LEU A 175 3.32 -3.40 -11.57
CA LEU A 175 3.67 -3.35 -10.15
C LEU A 175 2.41 -3.17 -9.27
N VAL A 176 1.58 -2.17 -9.58
CA VAL A 176 0.41 -1.82 -8.76
C VAL A 176 -0.72 -2.85 -8.87
N TYR A 177 -1.03 -3.27 -10.10
CA TYR A 177 -2.07 -4.23 -10.48
C TYR A 177 -1.45 -5.59 -10.84
N ASN A 178 -0.40 -6.00 -10.12
CA ASN A 178 0.38 -7.19 -10.45
C ASN A 178 -0.49 -8.45 -10.65
N PRO A 179 -0.31 -9.22 -11.74
CA PRO A 179 -1.14 -10.37 -12.10
C PRO A 179 -1.20 -11.48 -11.05
N ILE A 180 -0.19 -11.59 -10.19
CA ILE A 180 -0.12 -12.58 -9.13
C ILE A 180 -0.57 -11.95 -7.81
N VAL A 181 0.05 -10.85 -7.41
CA VAL A 181 -0.18 -10.26 -6.08
C VAL A 181 -1.56 -9.61 -5.97
N TYR A 182 -2.00 -8.86 -6.98
CA TYR A 182 -3.21 -8.05 -6.88
C TYR A 182 -4.49 -8.89 -6.69
N PRO A 183 -4.71 -10.02 -7.40
CA PRO A 183 -5.83 -10.91 -7.12
C PRO A 183 -5.83 -11.48 -5.70
N LEU A 184 -4.65 -11.80 -5.14
CA LEU A 184 -4.55 -12.27 -3.76
C LEU A 184 -4.90 -11.15 -2.77
N VAL A 185 -4.44 -9.92 -3.01
CA VAL A 185 -4.83 -8.74 -2.23
C VAL A 185 -6.33 -8.50 -2.29
N GLN A 186 -6.94 -8.58 -3.48
CA GLN A 186 -8.40 -8.46 -3.66
C GLN A 186 -9.15 -9.49 -2.82
N ALA A 187 -8.76 -10.76 -2.90
CA ALA A 187 -9.39 -11.82 -2.11
C ALA A 187 -9.21 -11.63 -0.61
N LEU A 188 -8.02 -11.25 -0.15
CA LEU A 188 -7.71 -11.05 1.27
C LEU A 188 -8.42 -9.84 1.89
N LEU A 189 -8.60 -8.77 1.11
CA LEU A 189 -9.45 -7.64 1.50
C LEU A 189 -10.94 -7.96 1.32
N GLY A 190 -11.31 -9.10 0.74
CA GLY A 190 -12.71 -9.47 0.52
C GLY A 190 -13.40 -8.59 -0.52
N CYS A 191 -12.68 -8.25 -1.59
CA CYS A 191 -13.24 -7.61 -2.78
C CYS A 191 -13.61 -8.70 -3.81
N ASN A 192 -14.85 -8.69 -4.32
CA ASN A 192 -15.27 -9.65 -5.34
C ASN A 192 -15.00 -9.13 -6.76
N SER A 193 -14.45 -9.98 -7.63
CA SER A 193 -14.20 -9.67 -9.05
C SER A 193 -15.47 -9.44 -9.89
N SER A 194 -16.66 -9.57 -9.31
CA SER A 194 -17.96 -9.48 -9.97
C SER A 194 -18.67 -8.16 -9.67
N GLY A 195 -18.21 -7.06 -10.27
CA GLY A 195 -19.03 -5.88 -10.59
C GLY A 195 -19.75 -5.14 -9.45
N GLY A 196 -19.25 -5.23 -8.21
CA GLY A 196 -19.75 -4.45 -7.06
C GLY A 196 -18.70 -3.48 -6.52
N GLU A 197 -19.16 -2.54 -5.70
CA GLU A 197 -18.49 -1.38 -5.03
C GLU A 197 -17.23 -1.69 -4.19
N ASP A 198 -16.59 -2.83 -4.39
CA ASP A 198 -15.44 -3.30 -3.62
C ASP A 198 -14.14 -2.68 -4.11
N GLU A 199 -13.96 -1.39 -3.82
CA GLU A 199 -12.77 -0.65 -4.19
C GLU A 199 -11.58 -0.98 -3.27
N ILE A 200 -10.36 -0.89 -3.80
CA ILE A 200 -9.11 -0.99 -3.03
C ILE A 200 -8.42 0.36 -3.09
N CYS A 201 -7.80 0.77 -2.00
CA CYS A 201 -6.95 1.95 -1.97
C CYS A 201 -5.48 1.52 -1.87
N LEU A 202 -4.64 2.05 -2.76
CA LEU A 202 -3.19 2.06 -2.54
C LEU A 202 -2.90 3.19 -1.56
N LEU A 203 -2.78 2.82 -0.28
CA LEU A 203 -2.59 3.74 0.82
C LEU A 203 -1.27 4.49 0.66
N TYR A 204 -0.17 3.76 0.48
CA TYR A 204 1.12 4.32 0.13
C TYR A 204 2.09 3.34 -0.53
N ALA A 205 3.13 3.88 -1.15
CA ALA A 205 4.29 3.15 -1.61
C ALA A 205 5.57 3.79 -1.06
N GLY A 206 6.71 3.12 -1.21
CA GLY A 206 8.02 3.65 -0.87
C GLY A 206 9.13 2.63 -1.04
N VAL A 207 10.37 3.05 -0.80
CA VAL A 207 11.53 2.16 -0.76
C VAL A 207 12.18 2.25 0.62
N MET A 208 12.22 1.12 1.31
CA MET A 208 12.92 0.98 2.58
C MET A 208 14.34 0.46 2.33
N TRP A 209 15.31 1.14 2.92
CA TRP A 209 16.73 0.80 2.87
C TRP A 209 17.20 0.36 4.25
N ALA A 210 17.69 -0.87 4.37
CA ALA A 210 18.54 -1.24 5.49
C ALA A 210 20.00 -0.99 5.08
N LYS A 211 20.62 0.05 5.65
CA LYS A 211 22.01 0.40 5.35
C LYS A 211 22.97 -0.66 5.89
N PRO A 212 24.16 -0.81 5.28
CA PRO A 212 25.21 -1.63 5.87
C PRO A 212 25.65 -1.03 7.19
N ASN A 213 26.24 -1.86 8.04
CA ASN A 213 26.80 -1.38 9.29
C ASN A 213 28.13 -0.64 9.02
N GLU A 214 28.22 0.65 9.35
CA GLU A 214 29.45 1.44 9.24
C GLU A 214 30.43 1.16 10.40
N SER A 215 30.07 0.32 11.38
CA SER A 215 30.87 0.10 12.59
C SER A 215 32.14 -0.77 12.42
N ASP A 216 32.60 -1.04 11.19
CA ASP A 216 33.82 -1.83 10.96
C ASP A 216 35.11 -0.97 10.96
N ASP A 217 35.01 0.36 11.06
CA ASP A 217 36.17 1.21 11.36
C ASP A 217 36.45 1.27 12.88
N ARG A 218 36.83 0.12 13.43
CA ARG A 218 37.22 -0.03 14.84
C ARG A 218 38.63 0.52 15.14
N THR A 219 39.15 1.42 14.30
CA THR A 219 40.49 2.00 14.44
C THR A 219 40.53 3.37 15.12
N THR A 220 39.40 4.01 15.42
CA THR A 220 39.43 5.33 16.08
C THR A 220 39.24 5.21 17.60
N THR A 221 40.37 5.23 18.30
CA THR A 221 40.45 5.26 19.77
C THR A 221 40.12 6.66 20.29
N THR A 222 39.28 6.75 21.34
CA THR A 222 39.05 7.92 22.24
C THR A 222 38.38 9.15 21.58
N THR A 223 37.29 9.73 22.08
CA THR A 223 37.16 10.33 23.41
C THR A 223 35.69 10.67 23.72
N THR A 224 35.25 10.32 24.93
CA THR A 224 34.15 10.89 25.74
C THR A 224 33.18 11.90 25.09
N THR A 225 31.92 11.52 24.87
CA THR A 225 30.75 12.38 25.15
C THR A 225 29.45 11.58 25.10
N THR A 226 28.70 11.59 26.21
CA THR A 226 27.26 11.27 26.35
C THR A 226 26.68 10.11 25.54
N ALA A 227 26.30 9.04 26.25
CA ALA A 227 25.45 7.97 25.77
C ALA A 227 24.07 8.50 25.31
N THR A 228 24.01 9.00 24.08
CA THR A 228 22.80 8.95 23.26
C THR A 228 22.79 7.55 22.69
N THR A 229 21.91 6.69 23.19
CA THR A 229 21.65 5.36 22.65
C THR A 229 21.48 5.47 21.15
N SER A 230 22.50 5.13 20.35
CA SER A 230 22.40 5.16 18.89
C SER A 230 21.37 4.12 18.50
N CYS A 231 20.16 4.59 18.21
CA CYS A 231 19.07 3.79 17.64
C CYS A 231 19.39 3.24 16.23
N GLU A 232 20.64 3.38 15.78
CA GLU A 232 21.14 2.95 14.48
C GLU A 232 21.76 1.55 14.51
N ASP A 233 22.15 1.04 15.68
CA ASP A 233 22.83 -0.26 15.81
C ASP A 233 21.84 -1.39 16.20
N GLY A 234 21.67 -2.37 15.30
CA GLY A 234 20.91 -3.60 15.56
C GLY A 234 19.59 -3.73 14.78
N PRO A 235 18.79 -4.78 15.08
CA PRO A 235 17.49 -4.96 14.45
C PRO A 235 16.51 -3.88 14.90
N GLN A 236 15.48 -3.67 14.08
CA GLN A 236 14.35 -2.81 14.43
C GLN A 236 13.68 -3.30 15.72
N LYS A 237 13.01 -2.40 16.43
CA LYS A 237 12.11 -2.80 17.51
C LYS A 237 10.95 -3.59 16.90
N TRP A 238 10.47 -4.59 17.64
CA TRP A 238 9.26 -5.31 17.26
C TRP A 238 8.06 -4.35 17.26
N HIS A 239 7.33 -4.31 16.16
CA HIS A 239 6.14 -3.46 15.99
C HIS A 239 5.12 -4.13 15.07
N ALA A 240 3.92 -3.57 14.99
CA ALA A 240 3.02 -3.72 13.85
C ALA A 240 2.81 -2.34 13.23
N ASP A 241 2.47 -2.32 11.94
CA ASP A 241 2.22 -1.05 11.24
C ASP A 241 0.87 -0.46 11.64
N GLY A 242 -0.09 -1.30 12.04
CA GLY A 242 -1.37 -0.89 12.60
C GLY A 242 -1.98 -1.91 13.56
N GLY A 243 -3.12 -1.53 14.13
CA GLY A 243 -3.83 -2.32 15.13
C GLY A 243 -5.12 -2.94 14.60
N HIS A 244 -5.79 -3.71 15.47
CA HIS A 244 -7.18 -4.07 15.23
C HIS A 244 -8.06 -2.83 15.28
N LEU A 245 -9.09 -2.78 14.43
CA LEU A 245 -10.11 -1.71 14.46
C LEU A 245 -10.94 -1.73 15.75
N PHE A 246 -11.09 -2.91 16.34
CA PHE A 246 -11.82 -3.15 17.57
C PHE A 246 -11.06 -4.16 18.44
N ASP A 247 -11.07 -3.94 19.75
CA ASP A 247 -10.37 -4.74 20.76
C ASP A 247 -11.10 -6.05 21.14
N HIS A 248 -12.36 -6.20 20.73
CA HIS A 248 -13.24 -7.30 21.14
C HIS A 248 -13.72 -8.19 19.98
N VAL A 249 -13.45 -7.82 18.73
CA VAL A 249 -13.85 -8.63 17.56
C VAL A 249 -12.70 -8.78 16.57
N HIS A 250 -12.44 -10.01 16.15
CA HIS A 250 -11.44 -10.30 15.14
C HIS A 250 -12.03 -10.12 13.74
N LEU A 251 -11.72 -8.99 13.09
CA LEU A 251 -12.12 -8.71 11.71
C LEU A 251 -11.10 -9.24 10.70
N PRO A 252 -11.52 -9.47 9.43
CA PRO A 252 -10.61 -9.71 8.32
C PRO A 252 -9.54 -8.62 8.15
N PRO A 253 -8.48 -8.89 7.35
CA PRO A 253 -7.51 -7.87 6.98
C PRO A 253 -8.20 -6.63 6.37
N HIS A 254 -7.77 -5.45 6.81
CA HIS A 254 -8.25 -4.17 6.27
C HIS A 254 -7.11 -3.36 5.62
N CYS A 255 -5.87 -3.79 5.83
CA CYS A 255 -4.68 -3.30 5.16
C CYS A 255 -3.66 -4.44 5.04
N ILE A 256 -2.92 -4.48 3.94
CA ILE A 256 -1.94 -5.50 3.58
C ILE A 256 -0.72 -4.78 3.03
N ASN A 257 0.45 -5.10 3.58
CA ASN A 257 1.72 -4.68 3.02
C ASN A 257 2.26 -5.74 2.07
N VAL A 258 2.82 -5.27 0.96
CA VAL A 258 3.53 -6.08 -0.02
C VAL A 258 4.93 -5.53 -0.18
N PHE A 259 5.92 -6.36 0.12
CA PHE A 259 7.33 -6.09 -0.07
C PHE A 259 7.83 -6.79 -1.32
N TYR A 260 8.45 -6.02 -2.21
CA TYR A 260 9.14 -6.46 -3.40
C TYR A 260 10.65 -6.22 -3.21
N PRO A 261 11.43 -7.27 -2.91
CA PRO A 261 12.87 -7.14 -2.78
C PRO A 261 13.51 -6.68 -4.09
N LEU A 262 14.33 -5.63 -4.03
CA LEU A 262 15.11 -5.17 -5.18
C LEU A 262 16.50 -5.83 -5.25
N VAL A 263 16.87 -6.53 -4.19
CA VAL A 263 18.03 -7.43 -4.07
C VAL A 263 17.59 -8.72 -3.38
N ASN A 264 18.37 -9.79 -3.50
CA ASN A 264 18.06 -11.05 -2.80
C ASN A 264 18.07 -10.81 -1.28
N LEU A 265 16.98 -11.17 -0.59
CA LEU A 265 16.95 -11.19 0.87
C LEU A 265 17.56 -12.49 1.36
N THR A 266 18.69 -12.39 2.04
CA THR A 266 19.40 -13.49 2.67
C THR A 266 19.33 -13.33 4.18
N SER A 267 19.64 -14.38 4.94
CA SER A 267 19.73 -14.26 6.39
C SER A 267 20.76 -13.21 6.83
N ASP A 268 21.86 -13.07 6.09
CA ASP A 268 22.99 -12.20 6.44
C ASP A 268 22.67 -10.71 6.21
N ASN A 269 21.90 -10.37 5.17
CA ASN A 269 21.51 -8.97 4.94
C ASN A 269 20.28 -8.53 5.75
N GLY A 270 19.83 -9.38 6.67
CA GLY A 270 18.86 -9.04 7.70
C GLY A 270 17.44 -8.94 7.16
N PRO A 271 16.78 -10.06 6.80
CA PRO A 271 15.44 -10.06 6.23
C PRO A 271 14.41 -9.47 7.22
N THR A 272 13.19 -9.19 6.76
CA THR A 272 12.11 -8.87 7.70
C THR A 272 11.73 -10.13 8.46
N GLU A 273 11.75 -10.04 9.80
CA GLU A 273 11.35 -11.09 10.71
C GLU A 273 9.90 -10.89 11.13
N PHE A 274 9.17 -11.99 11.18
CA PHE A 274 7.76 -12.01 11.54
C PHE A 274 7.53 -12.90 12.74
N VAL A 275 6.49 -12.59 13.50
CA VAL A 275 5.92 -13.47 14.53
C VAL A 275 4.59 -14.02 14.00
N PRO A 276 4.59 -15.19 13.33
CA PRO A 276 3.38 -15.73 12.72
C PRO A 276 2.23 -15.87 13.72
N GLY A 277 1.02 -15.50 13.29
CA GLY A 277 -0.19 -15.59 14.09
C GLY A 277 -0.39 -14.45 15.10
N SER A 278 0.57 -13.53 15.26
CA SER A 278 0.44 -12.42 16.22
C SER A 278 -0.60 -11.37 15.80
N HIS A 279 -1.00 -11.34 14.52
CA HIS A 279 -2.07 -10.50 13.98
C HIS A 279 -3.46 -10.97 14.45
N ARG A 280 -3.55 -12.14 15.08
CA ARG A 280 -4.78 -12.64 15.68
C ARG A 280 -5.08 -11.86 16.95
N LEU A 281 -6.37 -11.56 17.17
CA LEU A 281 -6.79 -10.70 18.26
C LEU A 281 -6.41 -11.32 19.61
N GLY A 282 -5.75 -10.53 20.47
CA GLY A 282 -5.25 -10.98 21.77
C GLY A 282 -3.97 -11.82 21.70
N CYS A 283 -3.44 -12.09 20.50
CA CYS A 283 -2.22 -12.88 20.33
C CYS A 283 -0.96 -12.02 20.26
N PHE A 284 -1.04 -10.71 20.06
CA PHE A 284 0.12 -9.82 19.84
C PHE A 284 1.25 -9.95 20.88
N ASP A 285 0.89 -9.85 22.17
CA ASP A 285 1.83 -9.93 23.31
C ASP A 285 1.90 -11.32 23.95
N SER A 286 1.00 -12.23 23.60
CA SER A 286 0.98 -13.62 24.11
C SER A 286 2.18 -14.46 23.65
N THR A 287 3.11 -13.83 22.95
CA THR A 287 4.20 -14.42 22.18
C THR A 287 5.53 -14.47 22.92
N SER A 288 5.50 -14.49 24.25
CA SER A 288 6.68 -14.54 25.11
C SER A 288 7.57 -15.78 24.88
N ASN A 289 7.12 -16.77 24.10
CA ASN A 289 7.86 -17.96 23.65
C ASN A 289 7.94 -18.12 22.12
N ASN A 290 7.62 -17.10 21.30
CA ASN A 290 7.37 -17.35 19.88
C ASN A 290 8.61 -17.58 19.02
N GLU A 291 8.57 -18.72 18.33
CA GLU A 291 9.26 -18.94 17.06
C GLU A 291 8.93 -17.75 16.14
N HIS A 292 9.95 -16.96 15.85
CA HIS A 292 9.94 -15.94 14.81
C HIS A 292 10.93 -16.39 13.75
N PHE A 293 10.71 -15.94 12.53
CA PHE A 293 11.66 -16.21 11.47
C PHE A 293 11.72 -15.07 10.47
N GLY A 294 12.89 -14.92 9.85
CA GLY A 294 13.10 -14.07 8.71
C GLY A 294 12.58 -14.70 7.44
N LEU A 295 11.86 -13.93 6.62
CA LEU A 295 11.48 -14.36 5.27
C LEU A 295 12.55 -13.92 4.26
N THR A 296 13.30 -14.90 3.76
CA THR A 296 14.20 -14.74 2.60
C THR A 296 13.37 -14.81 1.32
N CYS A 297 13.77 -14.03 0.33
CA CYS A 297 13.07 -13.94 -0.95
C CYS A 297 14.03 -13.40 -2.00
N ASP A 298 14.08 -14.03 -3.17
CA ASP A 298 14.90 -13.55 -4.28
C ASP A 298 14.39 -12.20 -4.81
N ALA A 299 15.29 -11.43 -5.42
CA ALA A 299 14.94 -10.16 -6.04
C ALA A 299 13.81 -10.36 -7.06
N GLY A 300 12.77 -9.53 -6.97
CA GLY A 300 11.58 -9.63 -7.81
C GLY A 300 10.54 -10.67 -7.38
N GLY A 301 10.73 -11.36 -6.26
CA GLY A 301 9.63 -12.04 -5.55
C GLY A 301 8.74 -11.05 -4.78
N ALA A 302 7.80 -11.58 -4.00
CA ALA A 302 6.95 -10.76 -3.12
C ALA A 302 6.78 -11.39 -1.73
N ILE A 303 6.79 -10.56 -0.70
CA ILE A 303 6.40 -10.93 0.66
C ILE A 303 5.14 -10.14 1.00
N LEU A 304 4.07 -10.83 1.36
CA LEU A 304 2.82 -10.19 1.78
C LEU A 304 2.67 -10.39 3.29
N PHE A 305 2.21 -9.36 3.99
CA PHE A 305 1.87 -9.50 5.40
C PHE A 305 0.71 -8.60 5.83
N ASP A 306 -0.03 -9.10 6.81
CA ASP A 306 -1.14 -8.40 7.44
C ASP A 306 -0.59 -7.20 8.21
N TYR A 307 -1.20 -6.04 8.03
CA TYR A 307 -0.75 -4.78 8.66
C TYR A 307 -0.69 -4.84 10.20
N ARG A 308 -1.37 -5.83 10.80
CA ARG A 308 -1.43 -6.07 12.25
C ARG A 308 -0.38 -7.06 12.77
N ILE A 309 0.38 -7.73 11.88
CA ILE A 309 1.38 -8.71 12.31
C ILE A 309 2.56 -7.99 13.00
N LYS A 310 3.08 -8.64 14.05
CA LYS A 310 4.27 -8.21 14.75
C LYS A 310 5.47 -8.62 13.92
N HIS A 311 6.28 -7.64 13.55
CA HIS A 311 7.44 -7.80 12.71
C HIS A 311 8.54 -6.82 13.10
N ARG A 312 9.73 -7.02 12.52
CA ARG A 312 10.84 -6.07 12.55
C ARG A 312 11.76 -6.33 11.37
N GLY A 313 12.47 -5.33 10.88
CA GLY A 313 13.64 -5.62 10.07
C GLY A 313 14.79 -6.18 10.91
N ALA A 314 15.39 -7.29 10.49
CA ALA A 314 16.61 -7.80 11.10
C ALA A 314 17.83 -6.95 10.75
N PHE A 315 18.90 -7.15 11.50
CA PHE A 315 20.14 -6.39 11.33
C PHE A 315 20.86 -6.77 10.02
N ASN A 316 21.24 -5.77 9.22
CA ASN A 316 22.01 -6.00 7.99
C ASN A 316 23.49 -6.16 8.33
N GLN A 317 24.01 -7.38 8.25
CA GLN A 317 25.41 -7.70 8.55
C GLN A 317 26.33 -7.62 7.32
N THR A 318 25.76 -7.30 6.16
CA THR A 318 26.52 -7.20 4.90
C THR A 318 27.06 -5.79 4.70
N LYS A 319 27.93 -5.65 3.69
CA LYS A 319 28.54 -4.38 3.30
C LYS A 319 27.68 -3.56 2.33
N GLU A 320 26.62 -4.16 1.81
CA GLU A 320 25.73 -3.53 0.84
C GLU A 320 24.39 -3.19 1.49
N ALA A 321 23.74 -2.15 0.99
CA ALA A 321 22.40 -1.83 1.43
C ALA A 321 21.38 -2.85 0.90
N ARG A 322 20.30 -3.08 1.66
CA ARG A 322 19.19 -3.96 1.26
C ARG A 322 17.93 -3.12 1.00
N PRO A 323 17.71 -2.67 -0.24
CA PRO A 323 16.48 -1.96 -0.63
C PRO A 323 15.31 -2.92 -0.84
N ILE A 324 14.15 -2.52 -0.32
CA ILE A 324 12.86 -3.19 -0.51
C ILE A 324 11.85 -2.14 -0.95
N LEU A 325 11.27 -2.31 -2.14
CA LEU A 325 10.10 -1.56 -2.58
C LEU A 325 8.87 -2.10 -1.84
N TYR A 326 8.03 -1.23 -1.29
CA TYR A 326 6.81 -1.64 -0.60
C TYR A 326 5.59 -0.89 -1.12
N LEU A 327 4.46 -1.61 -1.17
CA LEU A 327 3.13 -1.07 -1.42
C LEU A 327 2.18 -1.50 -0.30
N ALA A 328 1.39 -0.56 0.21
CA ALA A 328 0.35 -0.79 1.21
C ALA A 328 -1.03 -0.68 0.54
N TYR A 329 -1.77 -1.78 0.49
CA TYR A 329 -3.13 -1.82 -0.03
C TYR A 329 -4.11 -1.87 1.15
N CYS A 330 -5.21 -1.12 1.09
CA CYS A 330 -6.20 -1.11 2.15
C CYS A 330 -7.63 -1.00 1.62
N LYS A 331 -8.59 -1.23 2.52
CA LYS A 331 -9.98 -0.85 2.29
C LYS A 331 -10.11 0.68 2.22
N PRO A 332 -11.02 1.23 1.40
CA PRO A 332 -11.16 2.68 1.20
C PRO A 332 -11.48 3.48 2.46
N PHE A 333 -12.16 2.85 3.42
CA PHE A 333 -12.48 3.49 4.71
C PHE A 333 -11.27 3.58 5.65
N TYR A 334 -10.21 2.81 5.41
CA TYR A 334 -9.08 2.73 6.32
C TYR A 334 -8.18 3.96 6.16
N LYS A 335 -7.79 4.54 7.29
CA LYS A 335 -6.81 5.63 7.38
C LYS A 335 -5.71 5.20 8.33
N ASP A 336 -4.47 5.36 7.89
CA ASP A 336 -3.31 5.12 8.74
C ASP A 336 -3.01 6.37 9.58
N THR A 337 -3.00 6.17 10.89
CA THR A 337 -2.69 7.20 11.89
C THR A 337 -1.36 6.94 12.60
N GLY A 338 -0.73 5.78 12.37
CA GLY A 338 0.49 5.34 13.04
C GLY A 338 1.77 5.67 12.27
N ASN A 339 1.68 5.88 10.95
CA ASN A 339 2.83 6.10 10.08
C ASN A 339 2.97 7.55 9.56
N ALA A 340 2.64 8.52 10.41
CA ALA A 340 2.76 9.94 10.06
C ALA A 340 4.22 10.33 9.74
N ARG A 341 4.38 11.30 8.85
CA ARG A 341 5.65 11.86 8.42
C ARG A 341 5.62 13.38 8.50
N SER A 342 6.79 13.99 8.58
CA SER A 342 6.93 15.43 8.41
C SER A 342 6.33 15.90 7.07
N GLU A 343 5.62 17.03 7.09
CA GLU A 343 5.16 17.71 5.86
C GLU A 343 6.28 18.52 5.20
N LEU A 344 7.41 18.69 5.90
CA LEU A 344 8.55 19.48 5.45
C LEU A 344 9.36 18.71 4.42
N SER A 345 9.64 19.39 3.31
CA SER A 345 10.45 18.84 2.23
C SER A 345 11.93 19.11 2.43
N VAL A 346 12.78 18.16 2.04
CA VAL A 346 14.23 18.42 1.89
C VAL A 346 14.52 19.45 0.78
N PHE A 347 13.59 19.62 -0.15
CA PHE A 347 13.64 20.64 -1.19
C PHE A 347 12.83 21.85 -0.70
N HIS A 348 13.50 22.84 -0.10
CA HIS A 348 12.84 24.09 0.33
C HIS A 348 12.20 24.81 -0.87
N ARG A 349 11.18 25.63 -0.59
CA ARG A 349 10.47 26.50 -1.56
C ARG A 349 11.36 27.60 -2.19
N ASP A 350 12.66 27.63 -1.91
CA ASP A 350 13.50 28.75 -2.29
C ASP A 350 13.77 28.76 -3.80
N GLN A 351 13.33 29.85 -4.41
CA GLN A 351 13.20 30.11 -5.83
C GLN A 351 14.54 29.97 -6.57
N LYS A 352 14.78 28.82 -7.21
CA LYS A 352 15.57 28.65 -8.46
C LYS A 352 15.66 27.20 -8.94
N THR A 353 15.37 26.20 -8.10
CA THR A 353 15.33 24.77 -8.46
C THR A 353 13.88 24.32 -8.68
N THR A 354 13.21 24.91 -9.66
CA THR A 354 11.79 24.63 -9.96
C THR A 354 11.51 23.25 -10.55
N SER A 355 12.55 22.47 -10.90
CA SER A 355 12.42 21.22 -11.68
C SER A 355 12.19 19.96 -10.85
N ILE A 356 12.73 19.86 -9.63
CA ILE A 356 12.62 18.63 -8.82
C ILE A 356 11.46 18.78 -7.85
N ARG A 357 10.30 18.23 -8.23
CA ARG A 357 9.11 18.15 -7.39
C ARG A 357 8.88 16.72 -6.95
N SER A 358 8.68 16.53 -5.65
CA SER A 358 8.07 15.33 -5.09
C SER A 358 6.78 15.76 -4.41
N PRO A 359 5.60 15.55 -5.03
CA PRO A 359 4.35 15.88 -4.38
C PRO A 359 4.23 15.06 -3.08
N PRO A 360 3.51 15.57 -2.06
CA PRO A 360 3.07 14.72 -0.96
C PRO A 360 2.40 13.48 -1.53
N TRP A 361 2.74 12.31 -0.97
CA TRP A 361 2.07 11.10 -1.37
C TRP A 361 0.58 11.20 -1.03
N VAL A 362 -0.26 10.88 -2.00
CA VAL A 362 -1.70 10.82 -1.83
C VAL A 362 -2.14 9.38 -2.09
N SER A 363 -2.91 8.80 -1.17
CA SER A 363 -3.49 7.47 -1.33
C SER A 363 -4.39 7.44 -2.57
N ARG A 364 -4.35 6.36 -3.36
CA ARG A 364 -5.07 6.29 -4.65
C ARG A 364 -6.11 5.19 -4.64
N MET A 365 -7.32 5.50 -5.08
CA MET A 365 -8.33 4.48 -5.35
C MET A 365 -7.93 3.68 -6.58
N LEU A 366 -7.96 2.37 -6.47
CA LEU A 366 -7.61 1.45 -7.54
C LEU A 366 -8.89 0.95 -8.21
N ILE A 367 -9.12 1.40 -9.44
CA ILE A 367 -10.31 1.10 -10.24
C ILE A 367 -10.05 0.07 -11.36
N GLY A 368 -8.81 -0.44 -11.43
CA GLY A 368 -8.38 -1.39 -12.45
C GLY A 368 -8.49 -2.86 -12.05
N ALA A 369 -8.52 -3.72 -13.08
CA ALA A 369 -8.30 -5.15 -12.94
C ALA A 369 -6.80 -5.47 -12.86
N ALA A 370 -6.47 -6.69 -12.44
CA ALA A 370 -5.11 -7.21 -12.53
C ALA A 370 -4.60 -7.14 -13.98
N GLU A 371 -3.33 -6.80 -14.14
CA GLU A 371 -2.63 -6.82 -15.42
C GLU A 371 -2.51 -8.25 -15.97
N THR A 372 -2.13 -8.36 -17.23
CA THR A 372 -1.74 -9.67 -17.80
C THR A 372 -0.29 -10.00 -17.42
N MET A 373 0.04 -11.29 -17.38
CA MET A 373 1.42 -11.71 -17.10
C MET A 373 2.41 -11.05 -18.07
N GLY A 374 3.38 -10.32 -17.50
CA GLY A 374 4.43 -9.64 -18.25
C GLY A 374 4.06 -8.26 -18.82
N SER A 375 2.81 -7.79 -18.68
CA SER A 375 2.40 -6.45 -19.14
C SER A 375 2.52 -5.39 -18.05
N GLY A 376 2.54 -4.12 -18.45
CA GLY A 376 2.44 -2.98 -17.56
C GLY A 376 3.73 -2.64 -16.82
N PHE A 377 4.87 -3.18 -17.26
CA PHE A 377 6.19 -2.96 -16.65
C PHE A 377 7.08 -2.03 -17.49
N THR A 378 6.56 -1.46 -18.58
CA THR A 378 7.30 -0.51 -19.41
C THR A 378 6.76 0.91 -19.22
N ASN A 379 7.61 1.91 -19.48
CA ASN A 379 7.19 3.30 -19.49
C ASN A 379 6.24 3.62 -20.66
N GLU A 380 6.18 2.75 -21.68
CA GLU A 380 5.28 2.88 -22.83
C GLU A 380 3.84 2.46 -22.53
N ASP A 381 3.65 1.61 -21.52
CA ASP A 381 2.34 1.19 -21.04
C ASP A 381 1.64 2.25 -20.17
N LEU A 382 2.33 3.37 -19.88
CA LEU A 382 1.74 4.54 -19.25
C LEU A 382 1.07 5.42 -20.33
N PRO A 383 -0.14 5.97 -20.07
CA PRO A 383 -0.77 6.89 -21.01
C PRO A 383 0.18 8.04 -21.35
N GLU A 384 0.16 8.47 -22.63
CA GLU A 384 1.15 9.38 -23.26
C GLU A 384 1.41 10.70 -22.51
N SER A 385 0.57 11.09 -21.56
CA SER A 385 0.74 12.29 -20.72
C SER A 385 1.94 12.25 -19.76
N SER A 386 2.72 11.17 -19.73
CA SER A 386 3.91 11.01 -18.88
C SER A 386 5.24 11.09 -19.64
N LYS A 387 5.22 11.33 -20.96
CA LYS A 387 6.41 11.28 -21.83
C LYS A 387 7.06 12.64 -22.16
N ASP A 388 6.64 13.75 -21.58
CA ASP A 388 7.18 15.06 -21.97
C ASP A 388 8.07 15.71 -20.89
N ASP A 389 9.38 15.48 -21.01
CA ASP A 389 10.43 16.39 -20.55
C ASP A 389 11.03 17.08 -21.78
N SER A 390 10.29 17.98 -22.43
CA SER A 390 10.88 19.03 -23.28
C SER A 390 9.97 20.25 -23.43
N GLU A 391 10.59 21.43 -23.49
CA GLU A 391 9.98 22.76 -23.49
C GLU A 391 8.92 22.98 -24.59
N THR A 392 7.70 23.40 -24.24
CA THR A 392 7.12 24.67 -24.72
C THR A 392 5.78 25.02 -24.04
N THR A 393 5.69 26.27 -23.60
CA THR A 393 4.50 26.94 -23.09
C THR A 393 3.38 26.95 -24.12
N THR A 394 2.22 26.35 -23.84
CA THR A 394 0.89 26.82 -24.30
C THR A 394 -0.23 26.01 -23.63
N SER A 395 -1.35 26.68 -23.36
CA SER A 395 -2.51 26.23 -22.58
C SER A 395 -2.91 24.76 -22.78
N ALA A 396 -2.92 24.02 -21.67
CA ALA A 396 -3.44 22.66 -21.59
C ALA A 396 -4.93 22.61 -21.95
N THR A 397 -5.23 22.03 -23.11
CA THR A 397 -6.58 21.60 -23.47
C THR A 397 -6.63 20.10 -23.22
N VAL A 398 -7.40 19.67 -22.21
CA VAL A 398 -7.50 18.27 -21.78
C VAL A 398 -8.50 17.55 -22.68
N LEU A 399 -8.06 16.53 -23.41
CA LEU A 399 -8.93 15.52 -24.02
C LEU A 399 -8.75 14.15 -23.33
N PRO A 400 -9.79 13.28 -23.33
CA PRO A 400 -10.10 12.39 -22.23
C PRO A 400 -9.49 10.98 -22.39
N GLY A 401 -8.96 10.41 -21.31
CA GLY A 401 -8.47 9.02 -21.33
C GLY A 401 -7.90 8.40 -20.05
N SER A 402 -7.88 9.06 -18.89
CA SER A 402 -7.26 8.49 -17.67
C SER A 402 -8.16 8.31 -16.46
N GLY A 403 -9.47 8.64 -16.54
CA GLY A 403 -10.51 8.16 -15.62
C GLY A 403 -10.40 8.48 -14.12
N GLU A 404 -9.31 9.07 -13.63
CA GLU A 404 -9.13 9.39 -12.21
C GLU A 404 -9.34 10.89 -11.99
N ARG A 405 -10.48 11.25 -11.42
CA ARG A 405 -10.81 12.62 -11.02
C ARG A 405 -11.17 12.65 -9.53
N TRP A 406 -10.60 13.60 -8.79
CA TRP A 406 -10.79 13.75 -7.34
C TRP A 406 -12.01 14.58 -7.05
N VAL A 407 -13.01 14.09 -6.30
CA VAL A 407 -14.19 14.92 -5.97
C VAL A 407 -13.75 16.11 -5.11
N LEU A 408 -13.91 17.32 -5.65
CA LEU A 408 -13.64 18.57 -4.95
C LEU A 408 -14.80 18.89 -4.00
N PHE A 409 -16.03 18.86 -4.51
CA PHE A 409 -17.25 18.97 -3.70
C PHE A 409 -18.46 18.40 -4.45
N ARG A 410 -19.57 18.25 -3.72
CA ARG A 410 -20.89 17.93 -4.29
C ARG A 410 -21.87 19.03 -3.91
N MET A 411 -22.71 19.44 -4.85
CA MET A 411 -23.78 20.39 -4.60
C MET A 411 -25.10 19.89 -5.19
N ASN A 412 -26.22 20.24 -4.57
CA ASN A 412 -27.55 19.87 -5.06
C ASN A 412 -28.19 21.05 -5.81
N VAL A 413 -28.88 20.73 -6.90
CA VAL A 413 -29.74 21.65 -7.65
C VAL A 413 -31.15 21.08 -7.61
N GLU A 414 -32.10 21.88 -7.14
CA GLU A 414 -33.52 21.51 -7.10
C GLU A 414 -34.14 21.77 -8.48
N LEU A 415 -34.71 20.73 -9.08
CA LEU A 415 -35.37 20.79 -10.39
C LEU A 415 -36.78 20.18 -10.29
N PRO A 416 -37.79 20.76 -10.95
CA PRO A 416 -39.14 20.19 -10.94
C PRO A 416 -39.16 18.86 -11.70
N ASN A 417 -39.71 17.83 -11.05
CA ASN A 417 -39.91 16.51 -11.63
C ASN A 417 -41.13 16.46 -12.56
N GLU A 418 -41.43 15.29 -13.14
CA GLU A 418 -42.55 15.10 -14.06
C GLU A 418 -43.94 15.41 -13.45
N ASN A 419 -44.04 15.44 -12.11
CA ASN A 419 -45.25 15.80 -11.36
C ASN A 419 -45.27 17.27 -10.92
N GLY A 420 -44.23 18.06 -11.25
CA GLY A 420 -44.08 19.46 -10.86
C GLY A 420 -43.60 19.68 -9.42
N GLU A 421 -43.06 18.65 -8.76
CA GLU A 421 -42.46 18.74 -7.42
C GLU A 421 -40.94 18.87 -7.52
N ASP A 422 -40.32 19.67 -6.65
CA ASP A 422 -38.87 19.88 -6.66
C ASP A 422 -38.10 18.62 -6.21
N GLU A 423 -37.23 18.13 -7.09
CA GLU A 423 -36.33 17.00 -6.84
C GLU A 423 -34.87 17.49 -6.83
N ALA A 424 -34.12 17.12 -5.78
CA ALA A 424 -32.72 17.45 -5.66
C ALA A 424 -31.85 16.55 -6.56
N LYS A 425 -31.15 17.14 -7.52
CA LYS A 425 -30.14 16.47 -8.36
C LYS A 425 -28.74 16.90 -7.94
N THR A 426 -27.83 15.94 -7.76
CA THR A 426 -26.47 16.23 -7.27
C THR A 426 -25.48 16.41 -8.41
N ILE A 427 -24.75 17.53 -8.38
CA ILE A 427 -23.57 17.79 -9.20
C ILE A 427 -22.34 17.36 -8.40
N THR A 428 -21.47 16.55 -9.01
CA THR A 428 -20.16 16.21 -8.44
C THR A 428 -19.09 16.94 -9.24
N VAL A 429 -18.35 17.83 -8.58
CA VAL A 429 -17.27 18.61 -9.17
C VAL A 429 -15.95 18.00 -8.75
N TYR A 430 -15.03 17.83 -9.69
CA TYR A 430 -13.73 17.24 -9.43
C TYR A 430 -12.57 18.26 -9.52
N HIS A 431 -11.46 17.97 -8.85
CA HIS A 431 -10.25 18.76 -8.90
C HIS A 431 -9.72 18.80 -10.34
N GLY A 432 -9.62 20.00 -10.91
CA GLY A 432 -9.25 20.23 -12.31
C GLY A 432 -10.42 20.35 -13.30
N ASP A 433 -11.67 20.23 -12.84
CA ASP A 433 -12.84 20.52 -13.68
C ASP A 433 -12.95 22.02 -14.02
N ILE A 434 -13.60 22.34 -15.14
CA ILE A 434 -13.94 23.71 -15.56
C ILE A 434 -15.45 23.94 -15.34
N ALA A 435 -15.81 24.99 -14.58
CA ALA A 435 -17.19 25.22 -14.13
C ALA A 435 -18.24 25.31 -15.25
N SER A 436 -17.91 25.94 -16.38
CA SER A 436 -18.80 26.04 -17.55
C SER A 436 -19.06 24.69 -18.23
N GLU A 437 -18.08 23.78 -18.21
CA GLU A 437 -18.20 22.45 -18.81
C GLU A 437 -19.01 21.50 -17.93
N VAL A 438 -18.83 21.58 -16.60
CA VAL A 438 -19.64 20.84 -15.63
C VAL A 438 -21.11 21.28 -15.72
N SER A 439 -21.35 22.60 -15.77
CA SER A 439 -22.68 23.20 -15.94
C SER A 439 -23.36 22.72 -17.23
N SER A 440 -22.66 22.82 -18.37
CA SER A 440 -23.20 22.40 -19.68
C SER A 440 -23.56 20.91 -19.71
N ARG A 441 -22.72 20.04 -19.13
CA ARG A 441 -23.00 18.60 -19.04
C ARG A 441 -24.24 18.31 -18.22
N PHE A 442 -24.35 18.93 -17.04
CA PHE A 442 -25.49 18.74 -16.16
C PHE A 442 -26.81 19.23 -16.80
N CYS A 443 -26.82 20.43 -17.41
CA CYS A 443 -27.99 20.94 -18.12
C CYS A 443 -28.46 19.99 -19.22
N LYS A 444 -27.51 19.42 -19.99
CA LYS A 444 -27.83 18.46 -21.05
C LYS A 444 -28.39 17.13 -20.50
N GLU A 445 -27.81 16.60 -19.42
CA GLU A 445 -28.25 15.36 -18.78
C GLU A 445 -29.65 15.48 -18.17
N GLN A 446 -30.00 16.67 -17.67
CA GLN A 446 -31.31 16.96 -17.08
C GLN A 446 -32.31 17.60 -18.06
N GLY A 447 -31.95 17.77 -19.34
CA GLY A 447 -32.84 18.33 -20.37
C GLY A 447 -33.19 19.81 -20.20
N LEU A 448 -32.31 20.61 -19.56
CA LEU A 448 -32.49 22.04 -19.31
C LEU A 448 -32.06 22.89 -20.51
N ASP A 449 -32.68 24.06 -20.67
CA ASP A 449 -32.38 25.02 -21.74
C ASP A 449 -30.95 25.60 -21.62
N GLU A 450 -30.30 25.87 -22.76
CA GLU A 450 -28.91 26.36 -22.80
C GLU A 450 -28.72 27.72 -22.10
N SER A 451 -29.78 28.52 -21.96
CA SER A 451 -29.75 29.78 -21.21
C SER A 451 -29.43 29.61 -19.72
N PHE A 452 -29.59 28.40 -19.16
CA PHE A 452 -29.22 28.11 -17.76
C PHE A 452 -27.73 27.82 -17.56
N VAL A 453 -26.99 27.51 -18.63
CA VAL A 453 -25.57 27.13 -18.54
C VAL A 453 -24.71 28.24 -17.90
N PRO A 454 -24.83 29.53 -18.29
CA PRO A 454 -24.05 30.60 -17.68
C PRO A 454 -24.39 30.82 -16.19
N VAL A 455 -25.65 30.61 -15.82
CA VAL A 455 -26.14 30.82 -14.43
C VAL A 455 -25.55 29.76 -13.50
N LEU A 456 -25.66 28.49 -13.87
CA LEU A 456 -25.14 27.38 -13.07
C LEU A 456 -23.60 27.35 -13.05
N ALA A 457 -22.94 27.75 -14.14
CA ALA A 457 -21.49 27.87 -14.21
C ALA A 457 -20.94 28.89 -13.18
N GLY A 458 -21.64 30.02 -13.00
CA GLY A 458 -21.26 31.02 -12.01
C GLY A 458 -21.31 30.48 -10.57
N ALA A 459 -22.35 29.71 -10.23
CA ALA A 459 -22.50 29.10 -8.90
C ALA A 459 -21.43 28.03 -8.60
N ILE A 460 -21.10 27.19 -9.60
CA ILE A 460 -20.05 26.17 -9.47
C ILE A 460 -18.68 26.85 -9.26
N GLN A 461 -18.36 27.88 -10.05
CA GLN A 461 -17.08 28.59 -9.94
C GLN A 461 -16.90 29.23 -8.56
N GLN A 462 -17.95 29.87 -8.03
CA GLN A 462 -17.90 30.48 -6.70
C GLN A 462 -17.61 29.44 -5.58
N GLN A 463 -18.17 28.24 -5.68
CA GLN A 463 -17.86 27.16 -4.73
C GLN A 463 -16.44 26.61 -4.91
N MET A 464 -15.95 26.48 -6.15
CA MET A 464 -14.55 26.09 -6.41
C MET A 464 -13.57 27.05 -5.76
N ASP A 465 -13.79 28.36 -5.90
CA ASP A 465 -12.94 29.42 -5.33
C ASP A 465 -12.95 29.41 -3.78
N THR A 466 -14.09 29.03 -3.17
CA THR A 466 -14.24 28.94 -1.71
C THR A 466 -13.55 27.72 -1.11
N VAL A 467 -13.44 26.62 -1.87
CA VAL A 467 -12.77 25.39 -1.41
C VAL A 467 -11.26 25.45 -1.63
N THR A 468 -10.76 26.38 -2.45
CA THR A 468 -9.33 26.56 -2.76
C THR A 468 -8.64 27.69 -1.99
N THR A 469 -9.38 28.42 -1.14
CA THR A 469 -8.87 29.45 -0.21
C THR A 469 -8.83 28.92 1.22
#